data_AF-A0A966QEY3-F1
#
_entry.id   AF-A0A966QEY3-F1
#
_cell.length_a   1.000
_cell.length_b   1.000
_cell.length_c   1.000
_cell.angle_alpha   90.00
_cell.angle_beta   90.00
_cell.angle_gamma   90.00
#
_symmetry.space_group_name_H-M   'P 1'
#
loop_
_entity.id
_entity.type
_entity.pdbx_description
1 polymer ?
#
loop_
_entity_poly.entity_id
_entity_poly.type
_entity_poly.pdbx_seq_one_letter_code
_entity_poly.pdbx_strand_id
1 'polypeptide(L)' 'NQAFRLNMKMFQELEGNLVAAIGKVLFGFLTRRQRSGSTEVVAA' A
#
# COMPACT_ATOMS: atom_id res chain seq x y z
N ASN A 1 14.48 -10.12 -2.23
CA ASN A 1 13.72 -8.89 -2.59
C ASN A 1 12.92 -8.95 -3.89
N GLN A 2 13.34 -9.67 -4.95
CA GLN A 2 12.60 -9.68 -6.22
C GLN A 2 11.14 -10.14 -6.09
N ALA A 3 10.87 -11.22 -5.34
CA ALA A 3 9.51 -11.68 -5.08
C ALA A 3 8.62 -10.60 -4.44
N PHE A 4 9.13 -9.89 -3.42
CA PHE A 4 8.40 -8.78 -2.81
C PHE A 4 8.14 -7.62 -3.79
N ARG A 5 9.08 -7.33 -4.70
CA ARG A 5 8.87 -6.32 -5.75
C ARG A 5 7.78 -6.74 -6.73
N LEU A 6 7.74 -8.02 -7.12
CA LEU A 6 6.68 -8.55 -7.98
C LEU A 6 5.31 -8.48 -7.27
N ASN A 7 5.25 -8.81 -5.98
CA ASN A 7 4.02 -8.67 -5.20
C ASN A 7 3.53 -7.21 -5.15
N MET A 8 4.45 -6.24 -4.92
CA MET A 8 4.07 -4.82 -4.92
C MET A 8 3.61 -4.33 -6.29
N LYS A 9 4.20 -4.84 -7.38
CA LYS A 9 3.73 -4.52 -8.74
C LYS A 9 2.29 -5.00 -8.96
N MET A 10 1.97 -6.22 -8.54
CA MET A 10 0.61 -6.75 -8.60
C MET A 10 -0.38 -5.85 -7.83
N PHE A 11 -0.01 -5.38 -6.63
CA PHE A 11 -0.89 -4.48 -5.87
C PHE A 11 -1.11 -3.13 -6.55
N GLN A 12 -0.07 -2.56 -7.19
CA GLN A 12 -0.19 -1.32 -7.95
C GLN A 12 -1.12 -1.47 -9.16
N GLU A 13 -1.08 -2.61 -9.85
CA GLU A 13 -1.98 -2.91 -10.98
C GLU A 13 -3.46 -2.95 -10.54
N LEU A 14 -3.73 -3.33 -9.28
CA LEU A 14 -5.08 -3.40 -8.72
C LEU A 14 -5.53 -2.09 -8.05
N GLU A 15 -4.65 -1.10 -7.87
CA GLU A 15 -4.94 0.15 -7.18
C GLU A 15 -6.09 0.92 -7.85
N GLY A 16 -6.12 0.94 -9.18
CA GLY A 16 -7.19 1.60 -9.94
C GLY A 16 -8.58 1.02 -9.67
N ASN A 17 -8.68 -0.31 -9.51
CA ASN A 17 -9.95 -0.98 -9.18
C ASN A 17 -10.42 -0.57 -7.79
N LEU A 18 -9.49 -0.46 -6.83
CA LEU A 18 -9.81 -0.04 -5.47
C LEU A 18 -10.27 1.43 -5.44
N VAL A 19 -9.58 2.33 -6.15
CA VAL A 19 -9.98 3.74 -6.29
C VAL A 19 -11.36 3.84 -6.94
N ALA A 20 -11.66 3.03 -7.94
CA ALA A 20 -12.98 3.01 -8.59
C ALA A 20 -14.09 2.54 -7.63
N ALA A 21 -13.81 1.57 -6.76
CA ALA A 21 -14.78 1.04 -5.80
C ALA A 21 -15.08 2.00 -4.64
N ILE A 22 -14.08 2.73 -4.13
CA ILE A 22 -14.22 3.54 -2.90
C ILE A 22 -14.12 5.06 -3.12
N GLY A 23 -13.72 5.49 -4.32
CA GLY A 23 -13.52 6.89 -4.68
C GLY A 23 -12.18 7.48 -4.23
N LYS A 24 -11.73 8.52 -4.94
CA LYS A 24 -10.42 9.17 -4.75
C LYS A 24 -10.23 9.80 -3.35
N VAL A 25 -11.26 10.42 -2.80
CA VAL A 25 -11.18 11.12 -1.49
C VAL A 25 -10.91 10.12 -0.36
N LEU A 26 -11.71 9.05 -0.29
CA LEU A 26 -11.56 8.03 0.74
C LEU A 26 -10.28 7.22 0.55
N PHE A 27 -9.94 6.86 -0.69
CA PHE A 27 -8.67 6.20 -0.98
C PHE A 27 -7.48 7.03 -0.49
N GLY A 28 -7.41 8.31 -0.88
CA GLY A 28 -6.35 9.21 -0.45
C GLY A 28 -6.29 9.39 1.07
N PHE A 29 -7.44 9.46 1.75
CA PHE A 29 -7.49 9.52 3.21
C PHE A 29 -6.86 8.27 3.87
N LEU A 30 -7.17 7.07 3.37
CA LEU A 30 -6.70 5.80 3.94
C LEU A 30 -5.21 5.52 3.65
N THR A 31 -4.68 5.99 2.52
CA THR A 31 -3.32 5.64 2.05
C THR A 31 -2.27 6.72 2.31
N ARG A 32 -2.67 7.91 2.77
CA ARG A 32 -1.74 9.05 2.96
C ARG A 32 -0.57 8.78 3.92
N ARG A 33 -0.74 7.91 4.90
CA ARG A 33 0.25 7.69 5.97
C ARG A 33 1.04 6.40 5.74
N GLN A 34 2.36 6.51 5.69
CA GLN A 34 3.25 5.36 5.75
C GLN A 34 3.30 4.80 7.19
N ARG A 35 3.23 3.48 7.31
CA ARG A 35 3.35 2.75 8.58
C ARG A 35 4.75 2.15 8.70
N SER A 36 5.24 2.02 9.92
CA SER A 36 6.44 1.23 10.21
C SER A 36 6.22 -0.22 9.79
N GLY A 37 7.27 -0.86 9.27
CA GLY A 37 7.21 -2.26 8.87
C GLY A 37 6.99 -3.16 10.08
N SER A 38 6.10 -4.15 9.96
CA SER A 38 5.78 -5.06 11.08
C SER A 38 6.95 -5.92 11.56
N THR A 39 8.04 -5.96 10.78
CA THR A 39 9.28 -6.69 11.09
C THR A 39 10.46 -5.75 11.33
N GLU A 40 10.24 -4.44 11.39
CA GLU A 40 11.29 -3.48 11.72
C GLU A 40 11.61 -3.56 13.22
N VAL A 41 12.90 -3.56 13.56
CA VAL A 41 13.32 -3.44 14.95
C VAL A 41 13.09 -1.99 15.38
N VAL A 42 12.13 -1.77 16.27
CA VAL A 42 11.97 -0.48 16.92
C VAL A 42 13.06 -0.36 17.97
N ALA A 43 14.05 0.50 17.74
CA ALA A 43 14.99 0.87 18.79
C ALA A 43 14.20 1.60 19.89
N ALA A 44 14.29 1.07 21.12
CA ALA A 44 13.61 1.59 22.30
C ALA A 44 14.18 2.94 22.75
#